data_AF-A0A7C3Y361-F1
#
_entry.id   AF-A0A7C3Y361-F1
#
_cell.length_a   1.000
_cell.length_b   1.000
_cell.length_c   1.000
_cell.angle_alpha   90.00
_cell.angle_beta   90.00
_cell.angle_gamma   90.00
#
_symmetry.space_group_name_H-M   'P 1'
#
loop_
_entity.id
_entity.type
_entity.pdbx_description
1 polymer ?
#
loop_
_entity_poly.entity_id
_entity_poly.type
_entity_poly.pdbx_seq_one_letter_code
_entity_poly.pdbx_strand_id
1 'polypeptide(L)'
;MAERDPLTTTESLKRIRDILEKEMERLPGSVCPFLFSPEKPGYLDPPTLRKRWEEEWDQRVVPGRGKGLLSKVFTPKEPYTLPLVQELALLDAPILKDFCVRCILQTLEDSSHPPVTPQLILELLNLYHQRPPEFLILVDPLLRIILSERRPAWPQGVKTQACAVLINHFEIENLLLYLSLSPAFPEEKKQILFQSLTAFQKIYRKFLELQEEIGNKDRISLEWFGLDFEELKKKGRFRDSFSNLVGGFIERLRHKDKKQALEIGRFLVLRFNNEDILRVLHAQIGSSDLKDNVLLKGFIFRQIHTIMTDFRRRYISRRVDTDLTRLLSEMERQNQESMRLVTVGRVPAPIILKGQEGRLHLPQPYPPLPELQEKLIQYHLSALFDLYPVPPPAQEILIVLSRIADNLELRREDLVKFIAYLERVLIFLQQLEEMEIEIIKNPRYGILLNPFQMKSLGMIRDGAYFASTGYWMRSTVPPALIRCIQAEAIPNCLGILDRHIFSRISLHTGAFRGTPFDLDSTHRYDWDEEPENCQIRAGYFLLNIPPRLTESWETVQAFQREALKEKIQKKEWQ
;
A
#
# COMPACT_ATOMS: atom_id res chain seq x y z
N MET A 1 -40.50 -26.89 13.23
CA MET A 1 -40.40 -25.99 14.41
C MET A 1 -38.93 -25.84 14.72
N ALA A 2 -38.35 -24.70 14.38
CA ALA A 2 -36.96 -24.37 14.71
C ALA A 2 -36.98 -23.57 16.01
N GLU A 3 -36.32 -24.08 17.05
CA GLU A 3 -36.08 -23.34 18.28
C GLU A 3 -35.27 -22.08 17.97
N ARG A 4 -35.94 -20.93 18.03
CA ARG A 4 -35.28 -19.64 18.14
C ARG A 4 -34.83 -19.51 19.57
N ASP A 5 -33.52 -19.59 19.78
CA ASP A 5 -32.89 -19.31 21.05
C ASP A 5 -32.87 -17.78 21.30
N PRO A 6 -33.72 -17.21 22.17
CA PRO A 6 -33.85 -15.75 22.34
C PRO A 6 -32.77 -15.21 23.28
N LEU A 7 -32.10 -16.07 24.06
CA LEU A 7 -31.13 -15.70 25.09
C LEU A 7 -29.73 -15.44 24.53
N THR A 8 -29.40 -15.98 23.36
CA THR A 8 -28.05 -15.86 22.76
C THR A 8 -27.73 -14.49 22.19
N THR A 9 -28.71 -13.61 21.97
CA THR A 9 -28.45 -12.39 21.21
C THR A 9 -28.21 -11.11 22.02
N THR A 10 -28.84 -10.95 23.18
CA THR A 10 -28.61 -9.77 24.03
C THR A 10 -27.29 -9.89 24.79
N GLU A 11 -26.97 -11.10 25.25
CA GLU A 11 -25.71 -11.40 25.94
C GLU A 11 -24.51 -11.34 25.00
N SER A 12 -24.65 -11.81 23.75
CA SER A 12 -23.61 -11.67 22.72
C SER A 12 -23.36 -10.21 22.36
N LEU A 13 -24.40 -9.38 22.21
CA LEU A 13 -24.23 -7.95 21.95
C LEU A 13 -23.56 -7.23 23.12
N LYS A 14 -23.92 -7.58 24.36
CA LYS A 14 -23.26 -7.06 25.56
C LYS A 14 -21.78 -7.42 25.54
N ARG A 15 -21.44 -8.69 25.28
CA ARG A 15 -20.05 -9.15 25.16
C ARG A 15 -19.26 -8.42 24.07
N ILE A 16 -19.88 -8.17 22.91
CA ILE A 16 -19.26 -7.40 21.82
C ILE A 16 -19.01 -5.96 22.25
N ARG A 17 -19.98 -5.33 22.90
CA ARG A 17 -19.83 -3.98 23.47
C ARG A 17 -18.68 -3.94 24.47
N ASP A 18 -18.61 -4.90 25.39
CA ASP A 18 -17.55 -4.98 26.40
C ASP A 18 -16.15 -5.14 25.76
N ILE A 19 -16.04 -5.92 24.67
CA ILE A 19 -14.79 -6.06 23.89
C ILE A 19 -14.37 -4.72 23.30
N LEU A 20 -15.31 -4.00 22.68
CA LEU A 20 -15.07 -2.70 22.05
C LEU A 20 -14.69 -1.63 23.08
N GLU A 21 -15.44 -1.54 24.18
CA GLU A 21 -15.15 -0.60 25.27
C GLU A 21 -13.76 -0.85 25.85
N LYS A 22 -13.37 -2.11 26.06
CA LYS A 22 -12.03 -2.47 26.52
C LYS A 22 -10.93 -2.09 25.52
N GLU A 23 -11.17 -2.25 24.22
CA GLU A 23 -10.22 -1.79 23.20
C GLU A 23 -10.09 -0.26 23.22
N MET A 24 -11.18 0.46 23.46
CA MET A 24 -11.15 1.91 23.59
C MET A 24 -10.40 2.38 24.83
N GLU A 25 -10.55 1.68 25.95
CA GLU A 25 -9.80 1.95 27.18
C GLU A 25 -8.29 1.72 27.04
N ARG A 26 -7.87 0.86 26.09
CA ARG A 26 -6.45 0.66 25.78
C ARG A 26 -5.82 1.85 25.05
N LEU A 27 -6.60 2.70 24.39
CA LEU A 27 -6.08 3.82 23.58
C LEU A 27 -5.40 4.91 24.43
N PRO A 28 -5.97 5.38 25.56
CA PRO A 28 -5.27 6.25 26.51
C PRO A 28 -4.00 5.63 27.10
N GLY A 29 -3.99 4.30 27.30
CA GLY A 29 -2.84 3.53 27.76
C GLY A 29 -1.89 3.10 26.65
N SER A 30 -2.04 3.64 25.45
CA SER A 30 -1.16 3.32 24.33
C SER A 30 0.29 3.63 24.67
N VAL A 31 1.19 2.95 23.98
CA VAL A 31 2.64 3.12 24.06
C VAL A 31 3.08 4.59 23.91
N CYS A 32 2.28 5.40 23.20
CA CYS A 32 2.59 6.80 22.90
C CYS A 32 1.40 7.73 23.21
N PRO A 33 1.04 7.97 24.49
CA PRO A 33 -0.15 8.76 24.84
C PRO A 33 -0.11 10.18 24.27
N PHE A 34 1.09 10.74 24.08
CA PHE A 34 1.28 12.07 23.53
C PHE A 34 0.87 12.19 22.05
N LEU A 35 0.74 11.08 21.30
CA LEU A 35 0.22 11.09 19.94
C LEU A 35 -1.31 11.27 19.91
N PHE A 36 -2.01 10.99 21.01
CA PHE A 36 -3.47 11.08 21.14
C PHE A 36 -3.90 12.31 21.96
N SER A 37 -2.98 13.24 22.23
CA SER A 37 -3.25 14.43 23.02
C SER A 37 -3.98 15.48 22.18
N PRO A 38 -5.05 16.13 22.69
CA PRO A 38 -5.75 17.20 21.98
C PRO A 38 -4.87 18.42 21.71
N GLU A 39 -3.75 18.56 22.41
CA GLU A 39 -2.73 19.61 22.17
C GLU A 39 -1.96 19.39 20.86
N LYS A 40 -1.99 18.17 20.30
CA LYS A 40 -1.30 17.79 19.07
C LYS A 40 -2.33 17.37 18.01
N PRO A 41 -2.44 18.08 16.88
CA PRO A 41 -3.35 17.69 15.81
C PRO A 41 -2.89 16.36 15.19
N GLY A 42 -3.82 15.43 14.95
CA GLY A 42 -3.52 14.18 14.22
C GLY A 42 -4.63 13.12 14.30
N TYR A 43 -5.15 12.83 15.49
CA TYR A 43 -6.16 11.79 15.73
C TYR A 43 -7.27 12.28 16.66
N LEU A 44 -8.44 11.62 16.62
CA LEU A 44 -9.48 11.87 17.61
C LEU A 44 -8.94 11.56 19.00
N ASP A 45 -9.10 12.51 19.92
CA ASP A 45 -8.80 12.26 21.33
C ASP A 45 -9.72 11.16 21.88
N PRO A 46 -9.27 10.37 22.87
CA PRO A 46 -10.07 9.25 23.38
C PRO A 46 -11.48 9.63 23.87
N PRO A 47 -11.69 10.78 24.54
CA PRO A 47 -13.04 11.27 24.87
C PRO A 47 -13.93 11.49 23.64
N THR A 48 -13.43 12.19 22.61
CA THR A 48 -14.20 12.44 21.37
C THR A 48 -14.51 11.13 20.64
N LEU A 49 -13.54 10.22 20.57
CA LEU A 49 -13.75 8.89 19.99
C LEU A 49 -14.84 8.11 20.75
N ARG A 50 -14.83 8.14 22.08
CA ARG A 50 -15.85 7.51 22.94
C ARG A 50 -17.24 8.03 22.65
N LYS A 51 -17.39 9.35 22.63
CA LYS A 51 -18.68 9.96 22.34
C LYS A 51 -19.23 9.53 20.97
N ARG A 52 -18.40 9.61 19.92
CA ARG A 52 -18.84 9.22 18.56
C ARG A 52 -19.13 7.73 18.43
N TRP A 53 -18.36 6.88 19.10
CA TRP A 53 -18.62 5.44 19.14
C TRP A 53 -19.97 5.13 19.81
N GLU A 54 -20.30 5.78 20.93
CA GLU A 54 -21.60 5.64 21.59
C GLU A 54 -22.75 6.05 20.65
N GLU A 55 -22.60 7.18 19.95
CA GLU A 55 -23.56 7.65 18.96
C GLU A 55 -23.75 6.63 17.81
N GLU A 56 -22.68 6.08 17.26
CA GLU A 56 -22.75 5.04 16.22
C GLU A 56 -23.42 3.75 16.73
N TRP A 57 -23.08 3.33 17.95
CA TRP A 57 -23.65 2.13 18.57
C TRP A 57 -25.17 2.26 18.75
N ASP A 58 -25.63 3.38 19.32
CA ASP A 58 -27.04 3.62 19.59
C ASP A 58 -27.86 3.81 18.31
N GLN A 59 -27.28 4.39 17.26
CA GLN A 59 -27.98 4.61 15.99
C GLN A 59 -28.01 3.38 15.08
N ARG A 60 -27.03 2.48 15.16
CA ARG A 60 -26.86 1.39 14.17
C ARG A 60 -27.01 -0.01 14.76
N VAL A 61 -26.62 -0.21 16.01
CA VAL A 61 -26.62 -1.54 16.64
C VAL A 61 -27.88 -1.77 17.46
N VAL A 62 -28.28 -0.79 18.28
CA VAL A 62 -29.51 -0.87 19.10
C VAL A 62 -30.77 -1.09 18.23
N PRO A 63 -30.93 -0.46 17.05
CA PRO A 63 -32.07 -0.73 16.16
C PRO A 63 -31.99 -2.06 15.39
N GLY A 64 -30.98 -2.90 15.67
CA GLY A 64 -30.79 -4.22 15.07
C GLY A 64 -30.09 -4.23 13.70
N ARG A 65 -29.82 -3.07 13.08
CA ARG A 65 -29.27 -2.96 11.72
C ARG A 65 -27.82 -3.47 11.59
N GLY A 66 -27.02 -3.38 12.66
CA GLY A 66 -25.62 -3.87 12.69
C GLY A 66 -25.42 -5.25 13.33
N LYS A 67 -26.45 -5.82 13.97
CA LYS A 67 -26.33 -7.00 14.85
C LYS A 67 -25.79 -8.25 14.14
N GLY A 68 -26.27 -8.52 12.94
CA GLY A 68 -25.84 -9.67 12.14
C GLY A 68 -24.37 -9.57 11.72
N LEU A 69 -23.95 -8.39 11.26
CA LEU A 69 -22.56 -8.10 10.88
C LEU A 69 -21.61 -8.23 12.06
N LEU A 70 -21.95 -7.64 13.22
CA LEU A 70 -21.11 -7.73 14.42
C LEU A 70 -20.96 -9.16 14.92
N SER A 71 -22.02 -9.97 14.87
CA SER A 71 -21.95 -11.38 15.26
C SER A 71 -21.01 -12.17 14.34
N LYS A 72 -21.00 -11.88 13.02
CA LYS A 72 -20.08 -12.50 12.06
C LYS A 72 -18.62 -12.12 12.32
N VAL A 73 -18.36 -10.90 12.80
CA VAL A 73 -17.00 -10.38 13.05
C VAL A 73 -16.43 -10.79 14.40
N PHE A 74 -17.18 -10.60 15.48
CA PHE A 74 -16.64 -10.79 16.84
C PHE A 74 -16.84 -12.20 17.38
N THR A 75 -17.73 -12.98 16.76
CA THR A 75 -18.00 -14.38 17.11
C THR A 75 -18.09 -15.25 15.85
N PRO A 76 -17.02 -15.31 15.03
CA PRO A 76 -17.05 -16.04 13.77
C PRO A 76 -17.24 -17.54 14.03
N LYS A 77 -18.26 -18.12 13.40
CA LYS A 77 -18.47 -19.59 13.37
C LYS A 77 -17.80 -20.25 12.17
N GLU A 78 -17.50 -19.47 11.15
CA GLU A 78 -16.92 -19.88 9.87
C GLU A 78 -15.77 -18.92 9.50
N PRO A 79 -14.84 -19.34 8.61
CA PRO A 79 -13.80 -18.46 8.11
C PRO A 79 -14.38 -17.23 7.43
N TYR A 80 -13.69 -16.08 7.56
CA TYR A 80 -14.11 -14.86 6.87
C TYR A 80 -14.05 -15.01 5.35
N THR A 81 -15.03 -14.42 4.67
CA THR A 81 -15.19 -14.49 3.21
C THR A 81 -15.46 -13.12 2.60
N LEU A 82 -15.25 -12.97 1.29
CA LEU A 82 -15.42 -11.71 0.55
C LEU A 82 -16.79 -11.01 0.75
N PRO A 83 -17.93 -11.72 0.86
CA PRO A 83 -19.22 -11.08 1.17
C PRO A 83 -19.21 -10.24 2.45
N LEU A 84 -18.44 -10.62 3.47
CA LEU A 84 -18.32 -9.84 4.70
C LEU A 84 -17.76 -8.43 4.43
N VAL A 85 -16.82 -8.31 3.49
CA VAL A 85 -16.25 -7.02 3.11
C VAL A 85 -17.28 -6.12 2.43
N GLN A 86 -18.20 -6.70 1.65
CA GLN A 86 -19.30 -5.95 1.04
C GLN A 86 -20.28 -5.44 2.10
N GLU A 87 -20.60 -6.25 3.11
CA GLU A 87 -21.41 -5.83 4.25
C GLU A 87 -20.73 -4.69 5.05
N LEU A 88 -19.42 -4.77 5.24
CA LEU A 88 -18.63 -3.70 5.88
C LEU A 88 -18.57 -2.42 5.04
N ALA A 89 -18.47 -2.52 3.72
CA ALA A 89 -18.48 -1.36 2.83
C ALA A 89 -19.76 -0.54 3.00
N LEU A 90 -20.91 -1.22 3.10
CA LEU A 90 -22.24 -0.62 3.28
C LEU A 90 -22.52 -0.09 4.70
N LEU A 91 -21.66 -0.40 5.67
CA LEU A 91 -21.82 0.08 7.04
C LEU A 91 -21.51 1.58 7.13
N ASP A 92 -22.54 2.39 7.32
CA ASP A 92 -22.42 3.84 7.53
C ASP A 92 -22.20 4.16 9.03
N ALA A 93 -21.07 3.66 9.54
CA ALA A 93 -20.58 3.80 10.91
C ALA A 93 -19.04 3.65 10.90
N PRO A 94 -18.29 4.74 10.64
CA PRO A 94 -16.85 4.67 10.36
C PRO A 94 -16.03 4.12 11.53
N ILE A 95 -16.33 4.49 12.78
CA ILE A 95 -15.58 4.00 13.95
C ILE A 95 -15.85 2.50 14.14
N LEU A 96 -17.12 2.08 14.07
CA LEU A 96 -17.49 0.67 14.17
C LEU A 96 -16.87 -0.15 13.03
N LYS A 97 -16.77 0.41 11.82
CA LYS A 97 -16.10 -0.21 10.68
C LYS A 97 -14.61 -0.41 10.96
N ASP A 98 -13.92 0.59 11.49
CA ASP A 98 -12.49 0.49 11.88
C ASP A 98 -12.26 -0.62 12.91
N PHE A 99 -13.13 -0.70 13.93
CA PHE A 99 -13.09 -1.79 14.92
C PHE A 99 -13.32 -3.16 14.30
N CYS A 100 -14.32 -3.29 13.43
CA CYS A 100 -14.60 -4.55 12.74
C CYS A 100 -13.42 -5.01 11.89
N VAL A 101 -12.84 -4.09 11.11
CA VAL A 101 -11.68 -4.43 10.27
C VAL A 101 -10.48 -4.79 11.12
N ARG A 102 -10.16 -4.03 12.18
CA ARG A 102 -9.11 -4.41 13.13
C ARG A 102 -9.34 -5.81 13.70
N CYS A 103 -10.56 -6.09 14.18
CA CYS A 103 -10.89 -7.38 14.77
C CYS A 103 -10.68 -8.52 13.76
N ILE A 104 -11.14 -8.35 12.52
CA ILE A 104 -10.89 -9.31 11.44
C ILE A 104 -9.39 -9.50 11.26
N LEU A 105 -8.61 -8.44 11.05
CA LEU A 105 -7.18 -8.54 10.80
C LEU A 105 -6.41 -9.16 11.99
N GLN A 106 -6.80 -8.88 13.23
CA GLN A 106 -6.21 -9.50 14.42
C GLN A 106 -6.54 -10.99 14.51
N THR A 107 -7.79 -11.36 14.28
CA THR A 107 -8.21 -12.77 14.25
C THR A 107 -7.52 -13.52 13.12
N LEU A 108 -7.30 -12.87 11.99
CA LEU A 108 -6.50 -13.38 10.88
C LEU A 108 -5.01 -13.47 11.18
N GLU A 109 -4.52 -12.99 12.32
CA GLU A 109 -3.14 -13.20 12.79
C GLU A 109 -3.04 -14.37 13.81
N ASP A 110 -4.14 -14.84 14.40
CA ASP A 110 -4.19 -16.03 15.26
C ASP A 110 -4.04 -17.35 14.48
N SER A 111 -2.98 -18.12 14.74
CA SER A 111 -2.67 -19.37 14.04
C SER A 111 -3.75 -20.45 14.16
N SER A 112 -4.66 -20.33 15.14
CA SER A 112 -5.82 -21.22 15.29
C SER A 112 -6.95 -20.91 14.31
N HIS A 113 -6.98 -19.71 13.73
CA HIS A 113 -8.00 -19.34 12.76
C HIS A 113 -7.73 -19.99 11.39
N PRO A 114 -8.75 -20.53 10.71
CA PRO A 114 -8.60 -21.10 9.37
C PRO A 114 -7.98 -20.11 8.36
N PRO A 115 -7.21 -20.61 7.38
CA PRO A 115 -6.64 -19.76 6.34
C PRO A 115 -7.72 -19.07 5.52
N VAL A 116 -7.44 -17.83 5.08
CA VAL A 116 -8.31 -17.03 4.21
C VAL A 116 -7.57 -16.63 2.95
N THR A 117 -8.31 -16.31 1.89
CA THR A 117 -7.69 -15.92 0.63
C THR A 117 -7.00 -14.55 0.77
N PRO A 118 -5.82 -14.33 0.15
CA PRO A 118 -5.17 -13.01 0.16
C PRO A 118 -6.06 -11.88 -0.37
N GLN A 119 -6.98 -12.23 -1.27
CA GLN A 119 -7.96 -11.29 -1.80
C GLN A 119 -8.86 -10.70 -0.71
N LEU A 120 -9.23 -11.47 0.32
CA LEU A 120 -10.01 -10.94 1.44
C LEU A 120 -9.30 -9.75 2.08
N ILE A 121 -7.99 -9.87 2.31
CA ILE A 121 -7.19 -8.84 2.94
C ILE A 121 -7.07 -7.64 2.01
N LEU A 122 -6.77 -7.87 0.73
CA LEU A 122 -6.71 -6.78 -0.24
C LEU A 122 -8.03 -5.98 -0.29
N GLU A 123 -9.18 -6.65 -0.27
CA GLU A 123 -10.47 -5.96 -0.24
C GLU A 123 -10.74 -5.22 1.09
N LEU A 124 -10.25 -5.74 2.23
CA LEU A 124 -10.33 -5.03 3.50
C LEU A 124 -9.46 -3.77 3.51
N LEU A 125 -8.24 -3.86 2.98
CA LEU A 125 -7.32 -2.73 2.83
C LEU A 125 -7.88 -1.69 1.84
N ASN A 126 -8.57 -2.16 0.80
CA ASN A 126 -9.21 -1.33 -0.21
C ASN A 126 -10.28 -0.39 0.35
N LEU A 127 -10.89 -0.71 1.50
CA LEU A 127 -11.82 0.18 2.19
C LEU A 127 -11.19 1.51 2.60
N TYR A 128 -9.87 1.54 2.82
CA TYR A 128 -9.16 2.74 3.25
C TYR A 128 -8.73 3.64 2.10
N HIS A 129 -8.69 3.13 0.87
CA HIS A 129 -8.55 4.00 -0.31
C HIS A 129 -9.72 4.98 -0.46
N GLN A 130 -10.88 4.61 0.06
CA GLN A 130 -12.12 5.38 -0.05
C GLN A 130 -12.35 6.30 1.16
N ARG A 131 -11.66 6.08 2.28
CA ARG A 131 -11.74 6.93 3.47
C ARG A 131 -10.51 6.81 4.37
N PRO A 132 -10.09 7.88 5.04
CA PRO A 132 -9.13 7.76 6.13
C PRO A 132 -9.74 6.96 7.30
N PRO A 133 -8.92 6.21 8.05
CA PRO A 133 -9.31 5.66 9.34
C PRO A 133 -9.45 6.79 10.37
N GLU A 134 -10.38 6.62 11.32
CA GLU A 134 -10.70 7.65 12.32
C GLU A 134 -9.61 7.77 13.42
N PHE A 135 -8.78 6.73 13.58
CA PHE A 135 -7.74 6.65 14.61
C PHE A 135 -6.71 5.55 14.31
N LEU A 136 -5.62 5.52 15.09
CA LEU A 136 -4.46 4.62 14.92
C LEU A 136 -4.74 3.12 15.12
N ILE A 137 -5.99 2.70 15.25
CA ILE A 137 -6.37 1.33 15.64
C ILE A 137 -5.94 0.27 14.62
N LEU A 138 -5.70 0.68 13.39
CA LEU A 138 -5.26 -0.22 12.31
C LEU A 138 -3.74 -0.36 12.26
N VAL A 139 -2.97 0.48 12.97
CA VAL A 139 -1.51 0.44 12.86
C VAL A 139 -0.96 -0.92 13.26
N ASP A 140 -1.28 -1.42 14.46
CA ASP A 140 -0.82 -2.74 14.92
C ASP A 140 -1.15 -3.90 13.97
N PRO A 141 -2.41 -4.13 13.56
CA PRO A 141 -2.72 -5.25 12.67
C PRO A 141 -2.04 -5.11 11.30
N LEU A 142 -1.92 -3.90 10.75
CA LEU A 142 -1.23 -3.69 9.47
C LEU A 142 0.28 -3.95 9.57
N LEU A 143 0.92 -3.52 10.65
CA LEU A 143 2.33 -3.83 10.91
C LEU A 143 2.58 -5.34 11.04
N ARG A 144 1.65 -6.07 11.65
CA ARG A 144 1.71 -7.54 11.74
C ARG A 144 1.56 -8.20 10.38
N ILE A 145 0.69 -7.69 9.51
CA ILE A 145 0.56 -8.17 8.12
C ILE A 145 1.87 -8.01 7.35
N ILE A 146 2.53 -6.85 7.47
CA ILE A 146 3.83 -6.58 6.83
C ILE A 146 4.89 -7.59 7.33
N LEU A 147 4.91 -7.83 8.64
CA LEU A 147 5.81 -8.78 9.29
C LEU A 147 5.42 -10.25 9.16
N SER A 148 4.27 -10.57 8.55
CA SER A 148 3.68 -11.89 8.68
C SER A 148 4.65 -12.98 8.22
N GLU A 149 5.02 -13.82 9.19
CA GLU A 149 5.81 -15.05 9.07
C GLU A 149 4.90 -16.28 9.15
N ARG A 150 3.58 -16.09 8.95
CA ARG A 150 2.61 -17.19 8.89
C ARG A 150 3.06 -18.23 7.86
N ARG A 151 2.53 -19.45 7.99
CA ARG A 151 2.69 -20.48 6.95
C ARG A 151 1.31 -20.82 6.36
N PRO A 152 1.04 -20.44 5.10
CA PRO A 152 1.87 -19.60 4.22
C PRO A 152 1.89 -18.11 4.67
N ALA A 153 2.95 -17.39 4.34
CA ALA A 153 3.05 -15.96 4.67
C ALA A 153 2.14 -15.16 3.72
N TRP A 154 1.82 -13.92 4.09
CA TRP A 154 1.09 -13.06 3.18
C TRP A 154 1.92 -12.74 1.93
N PRO A 155 1.32 -12.79 0.73
CA PRO A 155 2.00 -12.38 -0.49
C PRO A 155 2.49 -10.94 -0.43
N GLN A 156 3.52 -10.64 -1.21
CA GLN A 156 4.15 -9.32 -1.25
C GLN A 156 3.15 -8.23 -1.63
N GLY A 157 2.23 -8.53 -2.54
CA GLY A 157 1.14 -7.60 -2.88
C GLY A 157 0.29 -7.17 -1.68
N VAL A 158 0.05 -8.07 -0.73
CA VAL A 158 -0.70 -7.75 0.51
C VAL A 158 0.15 -6.89 1.44
N LYS A 159 1.44 -7.22 1.60
CA LYS A 159 2.37 -6.48 2.46
C LYS A 159 2.58 -5.05 1.97
N THR A 160 2.84 -4.90 0.67
CA THR A 160 2.92 -3.60 0.00
C THR A 160 1.65 -2.78 0.17
N GLN A 161 0.47 -3.41 -0.01
CA GLN A 161 -0.80 -2.70 0.16
C GLN A 161 -1.00 -2.23 1.61
N ALA A 162 -0.57 -3.01 2.60
CA ALA A 162 -0.61 -2.62 4.00
C ALA A 162 0.33 -1.43 4.29
N CYS A 163 1.55 -1.43 3.72
CA CYS A 163 2.46 -0.28 3.79
C CYS A 163 1.82 0.98 3.17
N ALA A 164 1.24 0.87 1.99
CA ALA A 164 0.60 1.99 1.31
C ALA A 164 -0.55 2.57 2.14
N VAL A 165 -1.42 1.73 2.71
CA VAL A 165 -2.48 2.18 3.64
C VAL A 165 -1.88 2.91 4.84
N LEU A 166 -0.79 2.41 5.43
CA LEU A 166 -0.17 3.08 6.56
C LEU A 166 0.38 4.47 6.19
N ILE A 167 1.13 4.58 5.09
CA ILE A 167 1.77 5.84 4.67
C ILE A 167 0.75 6.86 4.17
N ASN A 168 -0.31 6.42 3.47
CA ASN A 168 -1.32 7.33 2.92
C ASN A 168 -2.22 7.97 4.00
N HIS A 169 -2.33 7.33 5.16
CA HIS A 169 -3.29 7.74 6.20
C HIS A 169 -2.66 8.14 7.52
N PHE A 170 -1.40 7.80 7.76
CA PHE A 170 -0.71 8.14 8.99
C PHE A 170 0.60 8.85 8.70
N GLU A 171 0.88 9.93 9.43
CA GLU A 171 2.17 10.59 9.36
C GLU A 171 3.28 9.60 9.74
N ILE A 172 4.33 9.54 8.92
CA ILE A 172 5.44 8.60 9.12
C ILE A 172 6.09 8.76 10.48
N GLU A 173 6.17 9.99 10.99
CA GLU A 173 6.72 10.30 12.30
C GLU A 173 5.96 9.57 13.40
N ASN A 174 4.62 9.59 13.33
CA ASN A 174 3.74 8.94 14.30
C ASN A 174 3.92 7.43 14.26
N LEU A 175 3.97 6.85 13.06
CA LEU A 175 4.19 5.41 12.86
C LEU A 175 5.53 4.95 13.43
N LEU A 176 6.62 5.65 13.09
CA LEU A 176 7.96 5.26 13.49
C LEU A 176 8.21 5.47 14.99
N LEU A 177 7.62 6.50 15.59
CA LEU A 177 7.66 6.70 17.04
C LEU A 177 6.87 5.62 17.77
N TYR A 178 5.68 5.31 17.28
CA TYR A 178 4.86 4.20 17.78
C TYR A 178 5.66 2.89 17.76
N LEU A 179 6.29 2.56 16.64
CA LEU A 179 7.16 1.39 16.50
C LEU A 179 8.36 1.40 17.45
N SER A 180 9.06 2.53 17.54
CA SER A 180 10.25 2.67 18.38
C SER A 180 9.94 2.37 19.84
N LEU A 181 8.80 2.87 20.32
CA LEU A 181 8.36 2.76 21.70
C LEU A 181 7.61 1.44 21.96
N SER A 182 7.05 0.78 20.94
CA SER A 182 6.20 -0.39 21.14
C SER A 182 6.97 -1.59 21.68
N PRO A 183 6.54 -2.22 22.79
CA PRO A 183 7.13 -3.46 23.27
C PRO A 183 6.62 -4.68 22.48
N ALA A 184 5.60 -4.52 21.62
CA ALA A 184 4.96 -5.63 20.93
C ALA A 184 5.81 -6.26 19.82
N PHE A 185 6.88 -5.59 19.41
CA PHE A 185 7.74 -6.01 18.30
C PHE A 185 9.20 -6.18 18.79
N PRO A 186 9.85 -7.33 18.53
CA PRO A 186 11.29 -7.49 18.71
C PRO A 186 12.09 -6.53 17.82
N GLU A 187 13.34 -6.23 18.19
CA GLU A 187 14.18 -5.25 17.49
C GLU A 187 14.42 -5.61 16.02
N GLU A 188 14.69 -6.88 15.71
CA GLU A 188 14.84 -7.37 14.33
C GLU A 188 13.60 -7.05 13.48
N LYS A 189 12.41 -7.30 14.03
CA LYS A 189 11.13 -7.01 13.36
C LYS A 189 10.90 -5.50 13.21
N LYS A 190 11.34 -4.69 14.18
CA LYS A 190 11.30 -3.23 14.05
C LYS A 190 12.15 -2.77 12.87
N GLN A 191 13.35 -3.32 12.69
CA GLN A 191 14.22 -2.94 11.56
C GLN A 191 13.58 -3.24 10.21
N ILE A 192 12.93 -4.40 10.05
CA ILE A 192 12.16 -4.74 8.84
C ILE A 192 11.06 -3.70 8.61
N LEU A 193 10.27 -3.38 9.64
CA LEU A 193 9.19 -2.39 9.54
C LEU A 193 9.71 -0.98 9.21
N PHE A 194 10.82 -0.56 9.80
CA PHE A 194 11.47 0.71 9.47
C PHE A 194 11.83 0.76 7.98
N GLN A 195 12.45 -0.30 7.46
CA GLN A 195 12.84 -0.38 6.06
C GLN A 195 11.61 -0.34 5.14
N SER A 196 10.60 -1.17 5.44
CA SER A 196 9.37 -1.24 4.66
C SER A 196 8.65 0.11 4.59
N LEU A 197 8.40 0.76 5.73
CA LEU A 197 7.71 2.05 5.76
C LEU A 197 8.54 3.17 5.11
N THR A 198 9.87 3.15 5.29
CA THR A 198 10.77 4.13 4.68
C THR A 198 10.74 4.07 3.15
N ALA A 199 10.64 2.87 2.57
CA ALA A 199 10.60 2.73 1.12
C ALA A 199 9.42 3.47 0.48
N PHE A 200 8.21 3.31 1.04
CA PHE A 200 7.02 4.00 0.57
C PHE A 200 7.03 5.49 0.94
N GLN A 201 7.55 5.85 2.12
CA GLN A 201 7.66 7.26 2.51
C GLN A 201 8.56 8.07 1.56
N LYS A 202 9.64 7.48 1.04
CA LYS A 202 10.54 8.17 0.10
C LYS A 202 9.82 8.56 -1.21
N ILE A 203 8.89 7.72 -1.66
CA ILE A 203 8.04 7.98 -2.82
C ILE A 203 7.03 9.09 -2.49
N TYR A 204 6.35 9.00 -1.35
CA TYR A 204 5.43 10.06 -0.89
C TYR A 204 6.15 11.41 -0.76
N ARG A 205 7.37 11.44 -0.24
CA ARG A 205 8.19 12.67 -0.22
C ARG A 205 8.42 13.21 -1.62
N LYS A 206 8.76 12.35 -2.59
CA LYS A 206 8.94 12.80 -3.97
C LYS A 206 7.69 13.49 -4.50
N PHE A 207 6.50 12.99 -4.14
CA PHE A 207 5.26 13.65 -4.51
C PHE A 207 5.10 15.02 -3.85
N LEU A 208 5.41 15.15 -2.55
CA LEU A 208 5.39 16.44 -1.87
C LEU A 208 6.35 17.45 -2.50
N GLU A 209 7.58 17.04 -2.82
CA GLU A 209 8.60 17.87 -3.50
C GLU A 209 8.14 18.37 -4.88
N LEU A 210 7.33 17.56 -5.58
CA LEU A 210 6.79 17.93 -6.88
C LEU A 210 5.59 18.89 -6.78
N GLN A 211 4.80 18.80 -5.70
CA GLN A 211 3.61 19.63 -5.50
C GLN A 211 3.95 20.98 -4.86
N GLU A 212 4.97 21.06 -4.01
CA GLU A 212 5.41 22.29 -3.34
C GLU A 212 6.94 22.36 -3.26
N GLU A 213 7.49 23.57 -3.38
CA GLU A 213 8.86 23.81 -2.90
C GLU A 213 8.81 23.74 -1.36
N ILE A 214 8.99 22.55 -0.79
CA ILE A 214 9.09 22.33 0.66
C ILE A 214 10.04 23.40 1.21
N GLY A 215 9.50 24.24 2.11
CA GLY A 215 9.89 25.64 2.28
C GLY A 215 11.38 25.95 2.13
N ASN A 216 11.67 27.11 1.51
CA ASN A 216 13.03 27.64 1.31
C ASN A 216 13.89 27.48 2.58
N LYS A 217 14.84 26.55 2.54
CA LYS A 217 15.68 26.19 3.69
C LYS A 217 16.46 27.37 4.24
N ASP A 218 16.85 28.31 3.39
CA ASP A 218 17.52 29.54 3.82
C ASP A 218 16.57 30.44 4.60
N ARG A 219 15.32 30.60 4.16
CA ARG A 219 14.31 31.36 4.90
C ARG A 219 14.03 30.76 6.28
N ILE A 220 13.89 29.43 6.35
CA ILE A 220 13.66 28.73 7.62
C ILE A 220 14.90 28.82 8.51
N SER A 221 16.09 28.66 7.94
CA SER A 221 17.35 28.79 8.65
C SER A 221 17.52 30.19 9.26
N LEU A 222 17.18 31.24 8.49
CA LEU A 222 17.21 32.62 8.96
C LEU A 222 16.23 32.84 10.11
N GLU A 223 15.01 32.32 10.03
CA GLU A 223 14.02 32.42 11.10
C GLU A 223 14.48 31.70 12.38
N TRP A 224 15.05 30.50 12.25
CA TRP A 224 15.38 29.65 13.39
C TRP A 224 16.73 29.93 14.03
N PHE A 225 17.69 30.38 13.24
CA PHE A 225 19.10 30.49 13.64
C PHE A 225 19.71 31.87 13.34
N GLY A 226 19.01 32.74 12.62
CA GLY A 226 19.52 34.06 12.23
C GLY A 226 20.61 34.01 11.15
N LEU A 227 20.76 32.88 10.43
CA LEU A 227 21.78 32.66 9.41
C LEU A 227 21.19 31.89 8.23
N ASP A 228 21.73 32.08 7.03
CA ASP A 228 21.38 31.21 5.89
C ASP A 228 21.85 29.76 6.13
N PHE A 229 21.31 28.84 5.33
CA PHE A 229 21.52 27.41 5.57
C PHE A 229 22.95 26.97 5.27
N GLU A 230 23.62 27.58 4.29
CA GLU A 230 24.99 27.25 3.93
C GLU A 230 26.00 27.73 4.98
N GLU A 231 25.80 28.92 5.55
CA GLU A 231 26.55 29.41 6.70
C GLU A 231 26.33 28.53 7.94
N LEU A 232 25.07 28.13 8.19
CA LEU A 232 24.74 27.26 9.31
C LEU A 232 25.47 25.92 9.23
N LYS A 233 25.53 25.30 8.04
CA LYS A 233 26.27 24.04 7.81
C LYS A 233 27.78 24.16 8.07
N LYS A 234 28.36 25.35 7.86
CA LYS A 234 29.79 25.60 8.05
C LYS A 234 30.17 25.80 9.53
N LYS A 235 29.22 26.10 10.42
CA LYS A 235 29.49 26.21 11.86
C LYS A 235 29.94 24.87 12.43
N GLY A 236 31.04 24.88 13.19
CA GLY A 236 31.69 23.66 13.70
C GLY A 236 30.73 22.68 14.41
N ARG A 237 29.76 23.19 15.19
CA ARG A 237 28.76 22.37 15.89
C ARG A 237 27.74 21.65 15.01
N PHE A 238 27.61 22.06 13.74
CA PHE A 238 26.64 21.52 12.77
C PHE A 238 27.33 20.81 11.59
N ARG A 239 28.66 20.88 11.52
CA ARG A 239 29.49 20.21 10.51
C ARG A 239 29.68 18.72 10.77
N ASP A 240 29.23 18.24 11.92
CA ASP A 240 29.42 16.85 12.36
C ASP A 240 28.61 15.84 11.53
N SER A 241 28.94 14.56 11.68
CA SER A 241 28.22 13.45 11.06
C SER A 241 26.77 13.41 11.56
N PHE A 242 25.86 12.89 10.73
CA PHE A 242 24.45 12.77 11.10
C PHE A 242 24.26 12.00 12.42
N SER A 243 24.97 10.88 12.59
CA SER A 243 24.98 10.10 13.82
C SER A 243 25.42 10.96 15.02
N ASN A 244 26.51 11.70 14.91
CA ASN A 244 27.01 12.53 16.02
C ASN A 244 26.05 13.67 16.39
N LEU A 245 25.34 14.25 15.41
CA LEU A 245 24.32 15.27 15.68
C LEU A 245 23.13 14.69 16.46
N VAL A 246 22.68 13.48 16.12
CA VAL A 246 21.64 12.78 16.88
C VAL A 246 22.13 12.45 18.30
N GLY A 247 23.38 12.00 18.44
CA GLY A 247 23.98 11.71 19.74
C GLY A 247 24.09 12.97 20.60
N GLY A 248 24.52 14.08 20.00
CA GLY A 248 24.55 15.39 20.65
C GLY A 248 23.17 15.87 21.08
N PHE A 249 22.12 15.64 20.28
CA PHE A 249 20.74 15.94 20.67
C PHE A 249 20.32 15.15 21.93
N ILE A 250 20.58 13.83 21.94
CA ILE A 250 20.29 12.96 23.09
C ILE A 250 21.03 13.45 24.34
N GLU A 251 22.34 13.68 24.24
CA GLU A 251 23.18 14.07 25.38
C GLU A 251 22.75 15.42 25.97
N ARG A 252 22.39 16.41 25.14
CA ARG A 252 21.88 17.71 25.65
C ARG A 252 20.57 17.54 26.42
N LEU A 253 19.67 16.68 25.94
CA LEU A 253 18.43 16.38 26.67
C LEU A 253 18.69 15.65 27.99
N ARG A 254 19.65 14.73 28.05
CA ARG A 254 20.09 14.08 29.30
C ARG A 254 20.56 15.09 30.34
N HIS A 255 21.36 16.07 29.90
CA HIS A 255 21.89 17.13 30.75
C HIS A 255 20.88 18.27 31.01
N LYS A 256 19.61 18.12 30.60
CA LYS A 256 18.54 19.12 30.72
C LYS A 256 18.83 20.46 30.03
N ASP A 257 19.78 20.48 29.08
CA ASP A 257 20.08 21.64 28.25
C ASP A 257 19.10 21.72 27.07
N LYS A 258 17.86 22.12 27.39
CA LYS A 258 16.75 22.19 26.42
C LYS A 258 17.03 23.16 25.28
N LYS A 259 17.80 24.24 25.53
CA LYS A 259 18.08 25.26 24.52
C LYS A 259 18.98 24.70 23.43
N GLN A 260 20.10 24.08 23.80
CA GLN A 260 21.00 23.49 22.80
C GLN A 260 20.38 22.27 22.13
N ALA A 261 19.62 21.45 22.86
CA ALA A 261 18.87 20.36 22.27
C ALA A 261 17.88 20.85 21.21
N LEU A 262 17.14 21.93 21.46
CA LEU A 262 16.22 22.51 20.49
C LEU A 262 16.95 23.00 19.23
N GLU A 263 18.11 23.65 19.37
CA GLU A 263 18.91 24.10 18.23
C GLU A 263 19.40 22.93 17.37
N ILE A 264 19.93 21.87 17.99
CA ILE A 264 20.36 20.66 17.27
C ILE A 264 19.15 19.97 16.62
N GLY A 265 18.05 19.81 17.34
CA GLY A 265 16.83 19.17 16.83
C GLY A 265 16.24 19.92 15.63
N ARG A 266 16.19 21.26 15.67
CA ARG A 266 15.79 22.09 14.53
C ARG A 266 16.73 21.89 13.33
N PHE A 267 18.03 21.83 13.57
CA PHE A 267 18.99 21.61 12.49
C PHE A 267 18.82 20.22 11.87
N LEU A 268 18.58 19.20 12.70
CA LEU A 268 18.29 17.84 12.23
C LEU A 268 17.08 17.84 11.30
N VAL A 269 15.93 18.39 11.74
CA VAL A 269 14.69 18.43 10.96
C VAL A 269 14.83 19.27 9.67
N LEU A 270 15.63 20.35 9.69
CA LEU A 270 15.85 21.18 8.51
C LEU A 270 16.75 20.49 7.46
N ARG A 271 17.72 19.68 7.91
CA ARG A 271 18.77 19.08 7.06
C ARG A 271 18.45 17.67 6.59
N PHE A 272 17.87 16.85 7.46
CA PHE A 272 17.70 15.42 7.24
C PHE A 272 16.21 15.03 7.23
N ASN A 273 15.94 13.87 6.64
CA ASN A 273 14.60 13.33 6.55
C ASN A 273 14.10 12.82 7.89
N ASN A 274 12.81 13.02 8.18
CA ASN A 274 12.25 12.66 9.49
C ASN A 274 12.36 11.16 9.80
N GLU A 275 12.12 10.27 8.83
CA GLU A 275 12.27 8.84 9.01
C GLU A 275 13.72 8.42 9.26
N ASP A 276 14.69 9.08 8.62
CA ASP A 276 16.12 8.83 8.86
C ASP A 276 16.52 9.29 10.27
N ILE A 277 16.01 10.45 10.73
CA ILE A 277 16.23 10.95 12.08
C ILE A 277 15.71 9.96 13.11
N LEU A 278 14.46 9.50 12.95
CA LEU A 278 13.84 8.57 13.89
C LEU A 278 14.53 7.21 13.91
N ARG A 279 14.98 6.71 12.75
CA ARG A 279 15.73 5.45 12.66
C ARG A 279 17.08 5.54 13.38
N VAL A 280 17.86 6.59 13.16
CA VAL A 280 19.16 6.78 13.83
C VAL A 280 18.97 7.03 15.32
N LEU A 281 17.96 7.82 15.69
CA LEU A 281 17.60 8.08 17.08
C LEU A 281 17.22 6.79 17.82
N HIS A 282 16.39 5.94 17.21
CA HIS A 282 16.02 4.64 17.75
C HIS A 282 17.25 3.73 17.93
N ALA A 283 18.13 3.65 16.93
CA ALA A 283 19.35 2.86 17.00
C ALA A 283 20.29 3.31 18.13
N GLN A 284 20.49 4.62 18.30
CA GLN A 284 21.37 5.17 19.35
C GLN A 284 20.80 5.04 20.76
N ILE A 285 19.48 5.19 20.91
CA ILE A 285 18.83 4.90 22.19
C ILE A 285 18.96 3.40 22.52
N GLY A 286 18.83 2.53 21.51
CA GLY A 286 18.96 1.07 21.68
C GLY A 286 20.37 0.58 22.02
N SER A 287 21.41 1.33 21.65
CA SER A 287 22.82 0.99 21.90
C SER A 287 23.43 1.67 23.13
N SER A 288 22.69 2.54 23.82
CA SER A 288 23.13 3.28 25.00
C SER A 288 22.52 2.72 26.29
N ASP A 289 22.95 3.27 27.43
CA ASP A 289 22.34 3.04 28.75
C ASP A 289 20.86 3.50 28.83
N LEU A 290 20.35 4.14 27.78
CA LEU A 290 18.97 4.59 27.65
C LEU A 290 17.99 3.49 27.23
N LYS A 291 18.49 2.31 26.81
CA LYS A 291 17.65 1.20 26.31
C LYS A 291 16.50 0.86 27.25
N ASP A 292 16.77 0.82 28.56
CA ASP A 292 15.80 0.42 29.58
C ASP A 292 15.11 1.62 30.27
N ASN A 293 15.51 2.86 29.94
CA ASN A 293 14.93 4.07 30.53
C ASN A 293 13.73 4.59 29.73
N VAL A 294 12.58 3.94 29.93
CA VAL A 294 11.31 4.23 29.22
C VAL A 294 10.89 5.71 29.31
N LEU A 295 11.02 6.32 30.49
CA LEU A 295 10.63 7.73 30.71
C LEU A 295 11.50 8.69 29.90
N LEU A 296 12.82 8.50 29.95
CA LEU A 296 13.76 9.36 29.22
C LEU A 296 13.66 9.14 27.71
N LYS A 297 13.49 7.88 27.26
CA LYS A 297 13.21 7.53 25.87
C LYS A 297 11.95 8.24 25.37
N GLY A 298 10.84 8.13 26.10
CA GLY A 298 9.58 8.82 25.78
C GLY A 298 9.74 10.34 25.76
N PHE A 299 10.50 10.91 26.68
CA PHE A 299 10.80 12.35 26.69
C PHE A 299 11.58 12.79 25.43
N ILE A 300 12.67 12.09 25.07
CA ILE A 300 13.50 12.39 23.89
C ILE A 300 12.65 12.33 22.61
N PHE A 301 11.87 11.26 22.45
CA PHE A 301 10.98 11.12 21.30
C PHE A 301 9.89 12.20 21.24
N ARG A 302 9.33 12.59 22.40
CA ARG A 302 8.36 13.70 22.46
C ARG A 302 8.99 15.02 22.03
N GLN A 303 10.26 15.29 22.40
CA GLN A 303 10.96 16.51 22.01
C GLN A 303 11.17 16.59 20.50
N ILE A 304 11.73 15.54 19.88
CA ILE A 304 11.96 15.56 18.43
C ILE A 304 10.65 15.61 17.64
N HIS A 305 9.62 14.87 18.09
CA HIS A 305 8.29 14.94 17.48
C HIS A 305 7.73 16.35 17.52
N THR A 306 7.83 17.07 18.63
CA THR A 306 7.36 18.45 18.71
C THR A 306 8.05 19.35 17.68
N ILE A 307 9.36 19.19 17.48
CA ILE A 307 10.10 19.96 16.47
C ILE A 307 9.64 19.60 15.05
N MET A 308 9.44 18.31 14.76
CA MET A 308 8.95 17.83 13.46
C MET A 308 7.54 18.35 13.16
N THR A 309 6.61 18.26 14.13
CA THR A 309 5.24 18.78 13.99
C THR A 309 5.23 20.29 13.81
N ASP A 310 6.06 21.03 14.55
CA ASP A 310 6.18 22.48 14.42
C ASP A 310 6.70 22.87 13.03
N PHE A 311 7.70 22.15 12.51
CA PHE A 311 8.19 22.32 11.15
C PHE A 311 7.08 22.09 10.12
N ARG A 312 6.41 20.93 10.19
CA ARG A 312 5.33 20.58 9.26
C ARG A 312 4.22 21.63 9.27
N ARG A 313 3.75 22.03 10.45
CA ARG A 313 2.67 23.02 10.59
C ARG A 313 3.01 24.40 10.01
N ARG A 314 4.27 24.81 10.09
CA ARG A 314 4.71 26.15 9.66
C ARG A 314 5.17 26.21 8.21
N TYR A 315 5.74 25.13 7.69
CA TYR A 315 6.48 25.15 6.42
C TYR A 315 6.01 24.13 5.38
N ILE A 316 5.09 23.24 5.73
CA ILE A 316 4.40 22.36 4.78
C ILE A 316 2.94 22.80 4.72
N SER A 317 2.45 23.15 3.54
CA SER A 317 1.08 23.59 3.39
C SER A 317 0.13 22.43 3.70
N ARG A 318 -0.76 22.59 4.68
CA ARG A 318 -1.83 21.61 4.96
C ARG A 318 -2.67 21.31 3.72
N ARG A 319 -2.81 22.29 2.82
CA ARG A 319 -3.50 22.12 1.55
C ARG A 319 -2.77 21.15 0.64
N VAL A 320 -1.44 21.20 0.58
CA VAL A 320 -0.62 20.30 -0.24
C VAL A 320 -0.72 18.87 0.26
N ASP A 321 -0.61 18.66 1.57
CA ASP A 321 -0.84 17.34 2.17
C ASP A 321 -2.24 16.80 1.83
N THR A 322 -3.28 17.63 1.96
CA THR A 322 -4.66 17.25 1.67
C THR A 322 -4.90 16.95 0.19
N ASP A 323 -4.37 17.79 -0.70
CA ASP A 323 -4.51 17.65 -2.15
C ASP A 323 -3.76 16.41 -2.66
N LEU A 324 -2.56 16.13 -2.12
CA LEU A 324 -1.80 14.92 -2.43
C LEU A 324 -2.52 13.66 -1.93
N THR A 325 -2.99 13.64 -0.68
CA THR A 325 -3.75 12.49 -0.16
C THR A 325 -4.99 12.24 -1.00
N ARG A 326 -5.73 13.29 -1.41
CA ARG A 326 -6.88 13.16 -2.31
C ARG A 326 -6.48 12.60 -3.68
N LEU A 327 -5.38 13.09 -4.27
CA LEU A 327 -4.87 12.61 -5.56
C LEU A 327 -4.54 11.11 -5.49
N LEU A 328 -3.82 10.68 -4.44
CA LEU A 328 -3.48 9.26 -4.24
C LEU A 328 -4.73 8.41 -4.06
N SER A 329 -5.69 8.85 -3.21
CA SER A 329 -6.97 8.16 -3.04
C SER A 329 -7.76 8.05 -4.34
N GLU A 330 -7.79 9.10 -5.16
CA GLU A 330 -8.49 9.07 -6.45
C GLU A 330 -7.82 8.11 -7.44
N MET A 331 -6.49 8.12 -7.52
CA MET A 331 -5.73 7.18 -8.35
C MET A 331 -5.95 5.73 -7.91
N GLU A 332 -6.04 5.47 -6.60
CA GLU A 332 -6.32 4.12 -6.10
C GLU A 332 -7.76 3.69 -6.35
N ARG A 333 -8.73 4.60 -6.21
CA ARG A 333 -10.13 4.34 -6.57
C ARG A 333 -10.27 3.95 -8.04
N GLN A 334 -9.63 4.70 -8.94
CA GLN A 334 -9.66 4.40 -10.38
C GLN A 334 -9.07 3.02 -10.68
N ASN A 335 -7.96 2.64 -10.02
CA ASN A 335 -7.42 1.29 -10.16
C ASN A 335 -8.41 0.23 -9.69
N GLN A 336 -9.02 0.42 -8.52
CA GLN A 336 -9.98 -0.53 -7.96
C GLN A 336 -11.16 -0.77 -8.90
N GLU A 337 -11.72 0.32 -9.43
CA GLU A 337 -12.81 0.25 -10.41
C GLU A 337 -12.38 -0.55 -11.66
N SER A 338 -11.15 -0.35 -12.14
CA SER A 338 -10.60 -1.08 -13.29
C SER A 338 -10.24 -2.55 -13.04
N MET A 339 -10.04 -2.95 -11.78
CA MET A 339 -9.55 -4.28 -11.38
C MET A 339 -10.52 -5.07 -10.51
N ARG A 340 -11.76 -4.59 -10.35
CA ARG A 340 -12.77 -5.23 -9.50
C ARG A 340 -12.97 -6.69 -9.91
N LEU A 341 -12.97 -7.59 -8.93
CA LEU A 341 -13.23 -9.01 -9.20
C LEU A 341 -14.59 -9.22 -9.85
N VAL A 342 -14.62 -10.13 -10.81
CA VAL A 342 -15.88 -10.72 -11.25
C VAL A 342 -16.44 -11.55 -10.09
N THR A 343 -17.52 -11.07 -9.47
CA THR A 343 -18.17 -11.71 -8.32
C THR A 343 -19.08 -12.88 -8.71
N VAL A 344 -19.27 -13.09 -10.01
CA VAL A 344 -20.09 -14.15 -10.62
C VAL A 344 -19.26 -15.43 -10.74
N GLY A 345 -19.88 -16.58 -10.46
CA GLY A 345 -19.16 -17.85 -10.38
C GLY A 345 -18.21 -17.90 -9.18
N ARG A 346 -18.72 -17.55 -7.99
CA ARG A 346 -17.94 -17.46 -6.74
C ARG A 346 -17.10 -18.73 -6.55
N VAL A 347 -15.78 -18.56 -6.62
CA VAL A 347 -14.85 -19.68 -6.47
C VAL A 347 -14.69 -19.99 -4.97
N PRO A 348 -14.89 -21.24 -4.54
CA PRO A 348 -14.67 -21.64 -3.15
C PRO A 348 -13.27 -21.29 -2.67
N ALA A 349 -13.16 -20.69 -1.48
CA ALA A 349 -11.89 -20.35 -0.86
C ALA A 349 -10.90 -21.54 -0.79
N PRO A 350 -11.33 -22.78 -0.48
CA PRO A 350 -10.43 -23.94 -0.48
C PRO A 350 -9.71 -24.19 -1.82
N ILE A 351 -10.37 -23.92 -2.96
CA ILE A 351 -9.76 -24.08 -4.29
C ILE A 351 -8.64 -23.06 -4.49
N ILE A 352 -8.90 -21.81 -4.10
CA ILE A 352 -7.91 -20.73 -4.17
C ILE A 352 -6.72 -21.06 -3.25
N LEU A 353 -6.99 -21.46 -2.01
CA LEU A 353 -5.98 -21.76 -0.99
C LEU A 353 -5.09 -22.94 -1.37
N LYS A 354 -5.66 -24.01 -1.93
CA LYS A 354 -4.88 -25.15 -2.45
C LYS A 354 -3.88 -24.72 -3.52
N GLY A 355 -4.28 -23.80 -4.39
CA GLY A 355 -3.39 -23.19 -5.39
C GLY A 355 -2.27 -22.31 -4.81
N GLN A 356 -2.31 -22.02 -3.50
CA GLN A 356 -1.31 -21.23 -2.79
C GLN A 356 -0.37 -22.06 -1.91
N GLU A 357 -0.58 -23.38 -1.81
CA GLU A 357 0.30 -24.27 -1.05
C GLU A 357 1.70 -24.29 -1.68
N GLY A 358 2.73 -24.03 -0.86
CA GLY A 358 4.14 -23.98 -1.31
C GLY A 358 4.58 -22.67 -1.98
N ARG A 359 3.80 -21.58 -1.85
CA ARG A 359 4.24 -20.24 -2.27
C ARG A 359 5.24 -19.65 -1.29
N LEU A 360 6.16 -18.85 -1.82
CA LEU A 360 7.16 -17.98 -1.20
C LEU A 360 8.58 -18.51 -1.34
N HIS A 361 9.14 -18.28 -2.53
CA HIS A 361 10.58 -18.18 -2.66
C HIS A 361 11.04 -16.86 -2.07
N LEU A 362 12.14 -16.91 -1.31
CA LEU A 362 12.86 -15.70 -0.92
C LEU A 362 13.39 -15.05 -2.22
N PRO A 363 13.18 -13.73 -2.41
CA PRO A 363 13.70 -13.04 -3.58
C PRO A 363 15.20 -13.28 -3.71
N GLN A 364 15.66 -13.62 -4.91
CA GLN A 364 17.09 -13.69 -5.15
C GLN A 364 17.69 -12.28 -5.13
N PRO A 365 18.93 -12.10 -4.64
CA PRO A 365 19.58 -10.80 -4.64
C PRO A 365 19.96 -10.40 -6.07
N TYR A 366 19.09 -9.65 -6.75
CA TYR A 366 19.40 -9.06 -8.04
C TYR A 366 19.89 -7.62 -7.85
N PRO A 367 21.19 -7.32 -8.10
CA PRO A 367 21.63 -5.94 -8.09
C PRO A 367 20.93 -5.17 -9.23
N PRO A 368 20.65 -3.87 -9.02
CA PRO A 368 20.09 -3.03 -10.07
C PRO A 368 21.11 -2.85 -11.19
N LEU A 369 20.67 -3.00 -12.44
CA LEU A 369 21.46 -2.64 -13.61
C LEU A 369 21.85 -1.15 -13.52
N PRO A 370 23.06 -0.75 -13.96
CA PRO A 370 23.55 0.62 -13.79
C PRO A 370 22.59 1.68 -14.29
N GLU A 371 21.96 1.42 -15.44
CA GLU A 371 20.97 2.32 -16.02
C GLU A 371 19.68 2.41 -15.17
N LEU A 372 19.20 1.27 -14.66
CA LEU A 372 18.03 1.26 -13.79
C LEU A 372 18.32 2.01 -12.49
N GLN A 373 19.53 1.86 -11.93
CA GLN A 373 19.92 2.52 -10.69
C GLN A 373 19.76 4.04 -10.75
N GLU A 374 20.16 4.66 -11.86
CA GLU A 374 19.99 6.10 -12.07
C GLU A 374 18.52 6.51 -12.02
N LYS A 375 17.65 5.74 -12.70
CA LYS A 375 16.20 5.99 -12.75
C LYS A 375 15.52 5.72 -11.41
N LEU A 376 15.93 4.68 -10.68
CA LEU A 376 15.45 4.41 -9.33
C LEU A 376 15.77 5.55 -8.36
N ILE A 377 16.97 6.14 -8.46
CA ILE A 377 17.34 7.31 -7.66
C ILE A 377 16.49 8.51 -8.08
N GLN A 378 16.36 8.79 -9.38
CA GLN A 378 15.60 9.92 -9.91
C GLN A 378 14.13 9.94 -9.40
N TYR A 379 13.50 8.76 -9.37
CA TYR A 379 12.10 8.59 -8.99
C TYR A 379 11.88 8.15 -7.53
N HIS A 380 12.94 8.11 -6.71
CA HIS A 380 12.90 7.66 -5.30
C HIS A 380 12.38 6.23 -5.10
N LEU A 381 12.58 5.35 -6.09
CA LEU A 381 12.16 3.95 -6.08
C LEU A 381 13.25 2.99 -5.57
N SER A 382 14.49 3.45 -5.35
CA SER A 382 15.61 2.57 -4.93
C SER A 382 15.29 1.77 -3.67
N ALA A 383 14.73 2.42 -2.63
CA ALA A 383 14.41 1.73 -1.39
C ALA A 383 13.31 0.67 -1.57
N LEU A 384 12.37 0.88 -2.49
CA LEU A 384 11.33 -0.12 -2.81
C LEU A 384 11.92 -1.30 -3.60
N PHE A 385 12.87 -1.03 -4.50
CA PHE A 385 13.63 -2.07 -5.20
C PHE A 385 14.48 -2.90 -4.24
N ASP A 386 15.17 -2.26 -3.29
CA ASP A 386 16.04 -2.94 -2.32
C ASP A 386 15.26 -3.91 -1.41
N LEU A 387 13.99 -3.62 -1.11
CA LEU A 387 13.15 -4.53 -0.33
C LEU A 387 12.90 -5.85 -1.07
N TYR A 388 12.65 -5.78 -2.37
CA TYR A 388 12.30 -6.92 -3.22
C TYR A 388 12.89 -6.69 -4.61
N PRO A 389 14.15 -7.08 -4.85
CA PRO A 389 14.79 -6.90 -6.14
C PRO A 389 14.15 -7.80 -7.20
N VAL A 390 14.17 -7.37 -8.47
CA VAL A 390 13.58 -8.09 -9.60
C VAL A 390 14.65 -8.55 -10.61
N PRO A 391 14.45 -9.66 -11.33
CA PRO A 391 15.45 -10.23 -12.23
C PRO A 391 15.74 -9.32 -13.43
N PRO A 392 16.89 -9.50 -14.13
CA PRO A 392 17.30 -8.63 -15.23
C PRO A 392 16.24 -8.38 -16.33
N PRO A 393 15.45 -9.38 -16.80
CA PRO A 393 14.38 -9.13 -17.77
C PRO A 393 13.28 -8.19 -17.24
N ALA A 394 12.95 -8.27 -15.95
CA ALA A 394 12.01 -7.34 -15.31
C ALA A 394 12.61 -5.93 -15.20
N GLN A 395 13.91 -5.84 -14.92
CA GLN A 395 14.62 -4.56 -14.90
C GLN A 395 14.65 -3.89 -16.28
N GLU A 396 14.81 -4.66 -17.37
CA GLU A 396 14.73 -4.14 -18.74
C GLU A 396 13.36 -3.47 -19.03
N ILE A 397 12.25 -4.04 -18.53
CA ILE A 397 10.93 -3.42 -18.65
C ILE A 397 10.94 -2.05 -17.96
N LEU A 398 11.37 -1.97 -16.70
CA LEU A 398 11.42 -0.71 -15.96
C LEU A 398 12.30 0.34 -16.64
N ILE A 399 13.45 -0.08 -17.20
CA ILE A 399 14.33 0.81 -17.98
C ILE A 399 13.57 1.38 -19.18
N VAL A 400 12.95 0.53 -20.00
CA VAL A 400 12.20 1.00 -21.18
C VAL A 400 11.08 1.97 -20.78
N LEU A 401 10.33 1.66 -19.73
CA LEU A 401 9.26 2.52 -19.22
C LEU A 401 9.78 3.86 -18.71
N SER A 402 10.87 3.84 -17.94
CA SER A 402 11.45 5.03 -17.31
C SER A 402 11.98 6.04 -18.33
N ARG A 403 12.48 5.57 -19.49
CA ARG A 403 12.94 6.40 -20.61
C ARG A 403 11.81 7.14 -21.32
N ILE A 404 10.56 6.70 -21.17
CA ILE A 404 9.42 7.37 -21.81
C ILE A 404 9.28 8.80 -21.26
N ALA A 405 9.45 8.98 -19.96
CA ALA A 405 9.39 10.30 -19.34
C ALA A 405 10.53 11.24 -19.78
N ASP A 406 11.69 10.70 -20.18
CA ASP A 406 12.80 11.53 -20.70
C ASP A 406 12.45 12.22 -22.03
N ASN A 407 11.50 11.66 -22.76
CA ASN A 407 11.07 12.15 -24.07
C ASN A 407 9.77 12.98 -24.00
N LEU A 408 9.27 13.26 -22.80
CA LEU A 408 8.02 14.00 -22.58
C LEU A 408 8.21 15.18 -21.63
N GLU A 409 7.62 16.31 -21.98
CA GLU A 409 7.53 17.46 -21.08
C GLU A 409 6.38 17.25 -20.09
N LEU A 410 6.66 16.50 -19.02
CA LEU A 410 5.66 16.23 -17.98
C LEU A 410 5.50 17.40 -17.02
N ARG A 411 4.26 17.88 -16.85
CA ARG A 411 3.92 18.77 -15.74
C ARG A 411 4.10 18.04 -14.41
N ARG A 412 4.26 18.80 -13.31
CA ARG A 412 4.46 18.27 -11.95
C ARG A 412 3.43 17.21 -11.55
N GLU A 413 2.15 17.44 -11.83
CA GLU A 413 1.07 16.50 -11.55
C GLU A 413 1.17 15.21 -12.39
N ASP A 414 1.55 15.33 -13.65
CA ASP A 414 1.69 14.20 -14.57
C ASP A 414 2.92 13.36 -14.20
N LEU A 415 3.98 13.99 -13.67
CA LEU A 415 5.14 13.29 -13.11
C LEU A 415 4.81 12.51 -11.84
N VAL A 416 3.94 13.03 -10.96
CA VAL A 416 3.45 12.27 -9.79
C VAL A 416 2.72 11.01 -10.25
N LYS A 417 1.83 11.13 -11.24
CA LYS A 417 1.12 9.98 -11.81
C LYS A 417 2.07 8.97 -12.46
N PHE A 418 3.10 9.45 -13.15
CA PHE A 418 4.12 8.60 -13.77
C PHE A 418 4.95 7.82 -12.74
N ILE A 419 5.37 8.47 -11.65
CA ILE A 419 6.13 7.79 -10.59
C ILE A 419 5.26 6.73 -9.89
N ALA A 420 3.99 7.04 -9.61
CA ALA A 420 3.04 6.06 -9.08
C ALA A 420 2.78 4.90 -10.07
N TYR A 421 2.78 5.17 -11.37
CA TYR A 421 2.74 4.13 -12.39
C TYR A 421 3.96 3.21 -12.32
N LEU A 422 5.18 3.77 -12.27
CA LEU A 422 6.41 2.99 -12.15
C LEU A 422 6.48 2.18 -10.85
N GLU A 423 6.03 2.76 -9.73
CA GLU A 423 5.91 2.06 -8.45
C GLU A 423 5.03 0.80 -8.59
N ARG A 424 3.84 0.94 -9.20
CA ARG A 424 2.92 -0.18 -9.41
C ARG A 424 3.48 -1.24 -10.35
N VAL A 425 4.20 -0.83 -11.40
CA VAL A 425 4.89 -1.77 -12.29
C VAL A 425 5.97 -2.53 -11.53
N LEU A 426 6.80 -1.85 -10.74
CA LEU A 426 7.81 -2.50 -9.91
C LEU A 426 7.17 -3.52 -8.95
N ILE A 427 6.10 -3.14 -8.26
CA ILE A 427 5.37 -4.04 -7.35
C ILE A 427 4.79 -5.24 -8.10
N PHE A 428 4.23 -5.04 -9.30
CA PHE A 428 3.72 -6.14 -10.10
C PHE A 428 4.82 -7.11 -10.52
N LEU A 429 5.97 -6.60 -10.97
CA LEU A 429 7.13 -7.42 -11.34
C LEU A 429 7.71 -8.18 -10.13
N GLN A 430 7.73 -7.57 -8.95
CA GLN A 430 8.10 -8.22 -7.68
C GLN A 430 7.17 -9.39 -7.36
N GLN A 431 5.86 -9.24 -7.60
CA GLN A 431 4.91 -10.32 -7.36
C GLN A 431 5.02 -11.45 -8.40
N LEU A 432 5.42 -11.16 -9.64
CA LEU A 432 5.71 -12.20 -10.64
C LEU A 432 6.89 -13.06 -10.17
N GLU A 433 7.97 -12.43 -9.71
CA GLU A 433 9.14 -13.11 -9.13
C GLU A 433 8.76 -13.95 -7.91
N GLU A 434 7.99 -13.39 -6.97
CA GLU A 434 7.47 -14.12 -5.80
C GLU A 434 6.69 -15.39 -6.19
N MET A 435 6.06 -15.37 -7.35
CA MET A 435 5.25 -16.47 -7.89
C MET A 435 6.01 -17.38 -8.87
N GLU A 436 7.31 -17.14 -9.06
CA GLU A 436 8.17 -17.85 -10.02
C GLU A 436 7.66 -17.77 -11.47
N ILE A 437 6.98 -16.68 -11.82
CA ILE A 437 6.53 -16.42 -13.18
C ILE A 437 7.67 -15.74 -13.91
N GLU A 438 8.27 -16.45 -14.86
CA GLU A 438 9.43 -15.94 -15.59
C GLU A 438 9.00 -15.00 -16.70
N ILE A 439 9.76 -13.93 -16.90
CA ILE A 439 9.57 -13.00 -18.02
C ILE A 439 10.45 -13.46 -19.18
N ILE A 440 9.84 -13.70 -20.34
CA ILE A 440 10.53 -14.20 -21.53
C ILE A 440 10.84 -13.04 -22.47
N LYS A 441 12.12 -12.85 -22.78
CA LYS A 441 12.57 -11.93 -23.82
C LYS A 441 12.42 -12.58 -25.19
N ASN A 442 11.69 -11.93 -26.09
CA ASN A 442 11.59 -12.41 -27.47
C ASN A 442 12.86 -12.05 -28.25
N PRO A 443 13.48 -12.99 -29.00
CA PRO A 443 14.73 -12.72 -29.72
C PRO A 443 14.56 -11.74 -30.88
N ARG A 444 13.34 -11.61 -31.44
CA ARG A 444 13.06 -10.76 -32.61
C ARG A 444 12.58 -9.37 -32.23
N TYR A 445 11.72 -9.27 -31.22
CA TYR A 445 11.03 -8.03 -30.86
C TYR A 445 11.41 -7.47 -29.49
N GLY A 446 12.26 -8.17 -28.73
CA GLY A 446 12.72 -7.71 -27.41
C GLY A 446 11.78 -8.07 -26.26
N ILE A 447 11.80 -7.26 -25.20
CA ILE A 447 11.11 -7.54 -23.94
C ILE A 447 9.65 -7.06 -23.93
N LEU A 448 9.33 -5.96 -24.62
CA LEU A 448 7.99 -5.39 -24.74
C LEU A 448 7.48 -5.54 -26.19
N LEU A 449 6.20 -5.89 -26.31
CA LEU A 449 5.52 -6.22 -27.55
C LEU A 449 4.22 -5.42 -27.70
N ASN A 450 3.82 -5.16 -28.93
CA ASN A 450 2.48 -4.67 -29.27
C ASN A 450 1.59 -5.81 -29.84
N PRO A 451 0.27 -5.60 -30.00
CA PRO A 451 -0.63 -6.65 -30.50
C PRO A 451 -0.27 -7.21 -31.86
N PHE A 452 0.25 -6.38 -32.77
CA PHE A 452 0.63 -6.82 -34.11
C PHE A 452 1.80 -7.79 -34.03
N GLN A 453 2.77 -7.51 -33.16
CA GLN A 453 3.88 -8.40 -32.88
C GLN A 453 3.40 -9.67 -32.16
N MET A 454 2.49 -9.55 -31.19
CA MET A 454 1.90 -10.72 -30.54
C MET A 454 1.15 -11.62 -31.53
N LYS A 455 0.39 -11.01 -32.46
CA LYS A 455 -0.33 -11.71 -33.53
C LYS A 455 0.64 -12.34 -34.54
N SER A 456 1.68 -11.62 -34.97
CA SER A 456 2.68 -12.15 -35.91
C SER A 456 3.49 -13.30 -35.33
N LEU A 457 3.65 -13.34 -34.01
CA LEU A 457 4.25 -14.44 -33.26
C LEU A 457 3.26 -15.59 -32.97
N GLY A 458 1.99 -15.50 -33.38
CA GLY A 458 0.97 -16.54 -33.15
C GLY A 458 0.58 -16.71 -31.68
N MET A 459 0.72 -15.66 -30.87
CA MET A 459 0.57 -15.74 -29.41
C MET A 459 -0.85 -15.54 -28.92
N ILE A 460 -1.69 -14.90 -29.73
CA ILE A 460 -3.09 -14.67 -29.41
C ILE A 460 -3.87 -15.93 -29.77
N ARG A 461 -3.92 -16.87 -28.81
CA ARG A 461 -4.65 -18.13 -28.90
C ARG A 461 -5.43 -18.38 -27.62
N ASP A 462 -6.50 -19.17 -27.70
CA ASP A 462 -7.34 -19.51 -26.54
C ASP A 462 -6.49 -20.06 -25.39
N GLY A 463 -6.73 -19.53 -24.19
CA GLY A 463 -6.04 -19.94 -22.98
C GLY A 463 -4.61 -19.38 -22.82
N ALA A 464 -4.07 -18.65 -23.80
CA ALA A 464 -2.76 -18.02 -23.67
C ALA A 464 -2.75 -16.97 -22.56
N TYR A 465 -1.60 -16.88 -21.88
CA TYR A 465 -1.32 -15.87 -20.88
C TYR A 465 -0.19 -14.96 -21.32
N PHE A 466 -0.31 -13.69 -20.96
CA PHE A 466 0.72 -12.66 -21.11
C PHE A 466 0.45 -11.55 -20.10
N ALA A 467 1.37 -10.60 -19.95
CA ALA A 467 1.17 -9.44 -19.09
C ALA A 467 1.10 -8.14 -19.89
N SER A 468 0.39 -7.17 -19.34
CA SER A 468 0.37 -5.78 -19.77
C SER A 468 1.08 -4.92 -18.73
N THR A 469 1.84 -3.95 -19.20
CA THR A 469 2.41 -2.90 -18.37
C THR A 469 1.36 -1.88 -17.91
N GLY A 470 0.12 -1.94 -18.40
CA GLY A 470 -0.94 -0.99 -18.08
C GLY A 470 -0.85 0.32 -18.88
N TYR A 471 -1.56 1.34 -18.41
CA TYR A 471 -1.65 2.67 -19.02
C TYR A 471 -1.88 3.74 -17.94
N TRP A 472 -1.33 4.96 -18.12
CA TRP A 472 -1.39 6.00 -17.07
C TRP A 472 -1.91 7.39 -17.50
N MET A 473 -1.71 7.86 -18.74
CA MET A 473 -1.89 9.31 -19.04
C MET A 473 -3.36 9.78 -19.10
N ARG A 474 -4.35 8.91 -19.37
CA ARG A 474 -5.81 9.26 -19.42
C ARG A 474 -6.76 8.20 -18.85
N SER A 475 -6.22 7.11 -18.32
CA SER A 475 -6.96 6.05 -17.63
C SER A 475 -5.91 5.27 -16.86
N THR A 476 -5.93 5.33 -15.53
CA THR A 476 -4.96 4.58 -14.70
C THR A 476 -5.36 3.11 -14.69
N VAL A 477 -4.98 2.42 -15.74
CA VAL A 477 -5.06 0.96 -15.82
C VAL A 477 -3.78 0.41 -15.20
N PRO A 478 -3.86 -0.32 -14.08
CA PRO A 478 -2.67 -0.90 -13.48
C PRO A 478 -2.12 -2.05 -14.35
N PRO A 479 -0.82 -2.38 -14.19
CA PRO A 479 -0.25 -3.56 -14.81
C PRO A 479 -1.00 -4.83 -14.37
N ALA A 480 -1.14 -5.79 -15.29
CA ALA A 480 -1.98 -6.95 -15.06
C ALA A 480 -1.55 -8.16 -15.89
N LEU A 481 -1.86 -9.34 -15.36
CA LEU A 481 -1.91 -10.58 -16.14
C LEU A 481 -3.17 -10.64 -16.97
N ILE A 482 -3.03 -11.14 -18.19
CA ILE A 482 -4.08 -11.23 -19.19
C ILE A 482 -4.20 -12.68 -19.62
N ARG A 483 -5.43 -13.19 -19.67
CA ARG A 483 -5.77 -14.46 -20.32
C ARG A 483 -6.60 -14.18 -21.56
N CYS A 484 -6.18 -14.74 -22.68
CA CYS A 484 -7.00 -14.84 -23.88
C CYS A 484 -8.12 -15.86 -23.61
N ILE A 485 -9.37 -15.39 -23.53
CA ILE A 485 -10.53 -16.26 -23.28
C ILE A 485 -11.00 -16.88 -24.58
N GLN A 486 -11.11 -16.06 -25.61
CA GLN A 486 -11.59 -16.47 -26.93
C GLN A 486 -10.87 -15.62 -27.97
N ALA A 487 -9.96 -16.25 -28.69
CA ALA A 487 -9.41 -15.73 -29.91
C ALA A 487 -10.53 -15.72 -30.95
N GLU A 488 -10.66 -14.64 -31.72
CA GLU A 488 -11.61 -14.55 -32.85
C GLU A 488 -13.10 -14.37 -32.45
N ALA A 489 -13.37 -13.82 -31.27
CA ALA A 489 -14.68 -13.77 -30.61
C ALA A 489 -15.74 -12.78 -31.16
N ILE A 490 -15.79 -12.50 -32.47
CA ILE A 490 -16.87 -11.88 -33.30
C ILE A 490 -16.36 -10.73 -34.20
N PRO A 491 -16.62 -10.80 -35.53
CA PRO A 491 -16.51 -9.69 -36.46
C PRO A 491 -17.83 -8.91 -36.50
N ASN A 492 -18.00 -7.85 -35.71
CA ASN A 492 -18.94 -6.77 -36.06
C ASN A 492 -18.87 -5.60 -35.07
N CYS A 493 -18.05 -4.61 -35.44
CA CYS A 493 -18.22 -3.19 -35.18
C CYS A 493 -17.33 -2.49 -36.22
N LEU A 494 -17.91 -2.13 -37.37
CA LEU A 494 -17.42 -1.12 -38.32
C LEU A 494 -15.88 -0.97 -38.41
N GLY A 495 -15.23 -1.81 -39.22
CA GLY A 495 -13.94 -1.48 -39.85
C GLY A 495 -12.65 -1.94 -39.17
N ILE A 496 -12.69 -2.73 -38.09
CA ILE A 496 -11.47 -3.33 -37.49
C ILE A 496 -11.67 -4.85 -37.33
N LEU A 497 -10.77 -5.63 -37.92
CA LEU A 497 -10.72 -7.10 -37.83
C LEU A 497 -10.07 -7.54 -36.51
N ASP A 498 -10.68 -8.55 -35.88
CA ASP A 498 -10.25 -9.34 -34.71
C ASP A 498 -10.44 -8.71 -33.32
N ARG A 499 -11.68 -8.76 -32.81
CA ARG A 499 -11.95 -8.59 -31.37
C ARG A 499 -11.79 -9.94 -30.67
N HIS A 500 -10.64 -10.15 -30.05
CA HIS A 500 -10.43 -11.26 -29.12
C HIS A 500 -10.93 -10.84 -27.73
N ILE A 501 -11.54 -11.76 -26.98
CA ILE A 501 -11.96 -11.49 -25.60
C ILE A 501 -10.78 -11.76 -24.67
N PHE A 502 -10.21 -10.70 -24.11
CA PHE A 502 -9.20 -10.78 -23.05
C PHE A 502 -9.82 -10.46 -21.71
N SER A 503 -9.34 -11.12 -20.67
CA SER A 503 -9.69 -10.76 -19.29
C SER A 503 -8.45 -10.68 -18.44
N ARG A 504 -8.45 -9.66 -17.56
CA ARG A 504 -7.42 -9.54 -16.54
C ARG A 504 -7.66 -10.63 -15.52
N ILE A 505 -6.60 -11.16 -14.95
CA ILE A 505 -6.71 -12.14 -13.89
C ILE A 505 -6.00 -11.65 -12.63
N SER A 506 -6.55 -12.02 -11.49
CA SER A 506 -5.86 -11.90 -10.22
C SER A 506 -4.61 -12.75 -10.24
N LEU A 507 -3.47 -12.15 -9.98
CA LEU A 507 -2.23 -12.88 -9.79
C LEU A 507 -2.34 -13.88 -8.61
N HIS A 508 -2.99 -13.49 -7.51
CA HIS A 508 -3.09 -14.35 -6.33
C HIS A 508 -4.09 -15.49 -6.48
N THR A 509 -5.23 -15.24 -7.12
CA THR A 509 -6.34 -16.21 -7.18
C THR A 509 -6.53 -16.87 -8.54
N GLY A 510 -5.97 -16.32 -9.63
CA GLY A 510 -6.26 -16.74 -11.00
C GLY A 510 -7.63 -16.28 -11.53
N ALA A 511 -8.44 -15.65 -10.67
CA ALA A 511 -9.81 -15.29 -10.99
C ALA A 511 -9.88 -14.09 -11.94
N PHE A 512 -10.85 -14.08 -12.84
CA PHE A 512 -11.12 -12.96 -13.73
C PHE A 512 -11.44 -11.67 -12.97
N ARG A 513 -10.91 -10.57 -13.48
CA ARG A 513 -11.01 -9.20 -12.96
C ARG A 513 -11.39 -8.25 -14.09
N GLY A 514 -12.07 -7.17 -13.70
CA GLY A 514 -12.51 -6.11 -14.59
C GLY A 514 -13.51 -6.58 -15.64
N THR A 515 -13.87 -5.66 -16.53
CA THR A 515 -14.58 -6.01 -17.77
C THR A 515 -13.59 -6.64 -18.75
N PRO A 516 -14.05 -7.55 -19.63
CA PRO A 516 -13.22 -7.97 -20.75
C PRO A 516 -12.89 -6.75 -21.60
N PHE A 517 -11.62 -6.57 -21.93
CA PHE A 517 -11.12 -5.40 -22.66
C PHE A 517 -10.59 -5.84 -24.03
N ASP A 518 -10.77 -4.97 -25.02
CA ASP A 518 -9.91 -5.00 -26.21
C ASP A 518 -8.49 -4.74 -25.72
N LEU A 519 -7.47 -5.47 -26.22
CA LEU A 519 -6.05 -5.27 -25.85
C LEU A 519 -5.76 -3.78 -25.57
N ASP A 520 -5.23 -3.47 -24.37
CA ASP A 520 -4.72 -2.19 -23.83
C ASP A 520 -3.74 -1.38 -24.73
N SER A 521 -3.76 -1.57 -26.04
CA SER A 521 -2.75 -1.13 -27.01
C SER A 521 -3.43 -0.55 -28.24
N THR A 522 -3.05 0.67 -28.58
CA THR A 522 -3.35 1.26 -29.87
C THR A 522 -2.42 0.67 -30.94
N HIS A 523 -2.80 0.86 -32.20
CA HIS A 523 -1.82 0.89 -33.28
C HIS A 523 -0.75 1.94 -32.95
N ARG A 524 0.50 1.68 -33.36
CA ARG A 524 1.63 2.61 -33.47
C ARG A 524 2.52 2.72 -32.24
N TYR A 525 3.63 1.98 -32.32
CA TYR A 525 4.91 2.33 -31.70
C TYR A 525 5.66 3.31 -32.61
N ASP A 526 4.95 4.28 -33.19
CA ASP A 526 5.55 5.40 -33.91
C ASP A 526 5.22 6.65 -33.10
N TRP A 527 6.27 7.42 -32.85
CA TRP A 527 6.35 8.62 -32.00
C TRP A 527 5.56 9.81 -32.58
N ASP A 528 4.51 9.53 -33.36
CA ASP A 528 3.73 10.45 -34.17
C ASP A 528 2.42 10.88 -33.49
N GLU A 529 2.18 10.50 -32.23
CA GLU A 529 1.14 11.18 -31.44
C GLU A 529 1.67 12.56 -31.05
N GLU A 530 0.90 13.62 -31.35
CA GLU A 530 1.19 14.95 -30.83
C GLU A 530 1.39 14.86 -29.31
N PRO A 531 2.39 15.54 -28.72
CA PRO A 531 2.75 15.43 -27.30
C PRO A 531 1.56 15.57 -26.33
N GLU A 532 0.54 16.33 -26.74
CA GLU A 532 -0.69 16.61 -26.00
C GLU A 532 -1.66 15.41 -25.93
N ASN A 533 -1.49 14.41 -26.80
CA ASN A 533 -2.35 13.24 -26.95
C ASN A 533 -1.70 11.90 -26.58
N CYS A 534 -0.41 11.87 -26.25
CA CYS A 534 0.38 10.67 -26.06
C CYS A 534 -0.18 9.71 -25.00
N GLN A 535 -0.90 8.66 -25.39
CA GLN A 535 -1.38 7.65 -24.45
C GLN A 535 -0.29 6.60 -24.19
N ILE A 536 0.47 6.69 -23.09
CA ILE A 536 1.57 5.74 -22.81
C ILE A 536 1.08 4.32 -22.51
N ARG A 537 0.95 3.51 -23.55
CA ARG A 537 0.62 2.08 -23.51
C ARG A 537 1.88 1.28 -23.81
N ALA A 538 2.76 1.16 -22.82
CA ALA A 538 4.11 0.69 -23.08
C ALA A 538 4.23 -0.77 -23.53
N GLY A 539 3.13 -1.53 -23.51
CA GLY A 539 3.00 -2.79 -24.24
C GLY A 539 2.91 -4.01 -23.34
N TYR A 540 2.96 -5.16 -23.99
CA TYR A 540 2.83 -6.49 -23.40
C TYR A 540 4.18 -7.17 -23.28
N PHE A 541 4.28 -8.14 -22.39
CA PHE A 541 5.46 -8.98 -22.29
C PHE A 541 5.08 -10.43 -22.05
N LEU A 542 6.01 -11.30 -22.40
CA LEU A 542 5.81 -12.73 -22.43
C LEU A 542 6.13 -13.34 -21.09
N LEU A 543 5.38 -14.38 -20.74
CA LEU A 543 5.48 -15.03 -19.45
C LEU A 543 5.60 -16.53 -19.61
N ASN A 544 6.41 -17.13 -18.76
CA ASN A 544 6.37 -18.56 -18.47
C ASN A 544 5.67 -18.73 -17.11
N ILE A 545 4.47 -19.32 -17.11
CA ILE A 545 3.75 -19.57 -15.86
C ILE A 545 4.01 -21.01 -15.42
N PRO A 546 4.51 -21.23 -14.19
CA PRO A 546 4.72 -22.57 -13.64
C PRO A 546 3.47 -23.46 -13.77
N PRO A 547 3.61 -24.76 -14.13
CA PRO A 547 2.48 -25.67 -14.29
C PRO A 547 1.52 -25.69 -13.10
N ARG A 548 2.05 -25.67 -11.87
CA ARG A 548 1.27 -25.61 -10.63
C ARG A 548 0.29 -24.44 -10.59
N LEU A 549 0.69 -23.27 -11.09
CA LEU A 549 -0.13 -22.07 -11.10
C LEU A 549 -1.15 -22.14 -12.23
N THR A 550 -0.73 -22.60 -13.41
CA THR A 550 -1.61 -22.80 -14.55
C THR A 550 -2.77 -23.74 -14.20
N GLU A 551 -2.51 -24.90 -13.61
CA GLU A 551 -3.54 -25.88 -13.20
C GLU A 551 -4.54 -25.28 -12.19
N SER A 552 -4.03 -24.56 -11.19
CA SER A 552 -4.87 -23.90 -10.19
C SER A 552 -5.74 -22.82 -10.81
N TRP A 553 -5.15 -21.95 -11.63
CA TRP A 553 -5.88 -20.85 -12.28
C TRP A 553 -6.92 -21.36 -13.26
N GLU A 554 -6.62 -22.42 -14.02
CA GLU A 554 -7.58 -23.03 -14.93
C GLU A 554 -8.79 -23.61 -14.19
N THR A 555 -8.56 -24.22 -13.03
CA THR A 555 -9.65 -24.69 -12.16
C THR A 555 -10.53 -23.50 -11.73
N VAL A 556 -9.93 -22.45 -11.17
CA VAL A 556 -10.63 -21.23 -10.72
C VAL A 556 -11.44 -20.62 -11.86
N GLN A 557 -10.82 -20.49 -13.04
CA GLN A 557 -11.44 -19.87 -14.21
C GLN A 557 -12.51 -20.75 -14.83
N ALA A 558 -12.43 -22.08 -14.74
CA ALA A 558 -13.50 -22.97 -15.19
C ALA A 558 -14.78 -22.72 -14.39
N PHE A 559 -14.66 -22.58 -13.05
CA PHE A 559 -15.79 -22.20 -12.19
C PHE A 559 -16.42 -20.85 -12.59
N GLN A 560 -15.59 -19.87 -12.96
CA GLN A 560 -16.09 -18.56 -13.38
C GLN A 560 -16.64 -18.56 -14.81
N ARG A 561 -16.04 -19.33 -15.74
CA ARG A 561 -16.42 -19.37 -17.16
C ARG A 561 -17.86 -19.79 -17.35
N GLU A 562 -18.33 -20.83 -16.64
CA GLU A 562 -19.73 -21.26 -16.74
C GLU A 562 -20.69 -20.15 -16.32
N ALA A 563 -20.37 -19.44 -15.24
CA ALA A 563 -21.19 -18.36 -14.74
C ALA A 563 -21.05 -17.06 -15.55
N LEU A 564 -19.93 -16.88 -16.27
CA LEU A 564 -19.63 -15.75 -17.14
C LEU A 564 -20.23 -15.91 -18.55
N LYS A 565 -20.38 -17.13 -19.07
CA LYS A 565 -20.95 -17.39 -20.41
C LYS A 565 -22.30 -16.68 -20.60
N GLU A 566 -23.17 -16.76 -19.59
CA GLU A 566 -24.48 -16.13 -19.62
C GLU A 566 -24.39 -14.58 -19.66
N LYS A 567 -23.47 -13.99 -18.89
CA LYS A 567 -23.23 -12.53 -18.91
C LYS A 567 -22.56 -12.03 -20.18
N ILE A 568 -21.58 -12.77 -20.70
CA ILE A 568 -20.90 -12.49 -21.97
C ILE A 568 -21.95 -12.47 -23.10
N GLN A 569 -22.85 -13.45 -23.14
CA GLN A 569 -23.91 -13.54 -24.15
C GLN A 569 -24.93 -12.40 -24.03
N LYS A 570 -25.28 -11.98 -22.80
CA LYS A 570 -26.24 -10.89 -22.55
C LYS A 570 -25.64 -9.48 -22.63
N LYS A 571 -24.31 -9.33 -22.75
CA LYS A 571 -23.56 -8.05 -22.67
C LYS A 571 -23.83 -7.28 -21.36
N GLU A 572 -24.19 -7.97 -20.29
CA GLU A 572 -24.50 -7.36 -18.99
C GLU A 572 -23.22 -7.21 -18.17
N TRP A 573 -22.43 -6.17 -18.49
CA TRP A 573 -21.24 -5.78 -17.76
C TRP A 573 -21.51 -4.48 -16.98
N GLN A 574 -22.21 -4.61 -15.85
CA GLN A 574 -22.41 -3.54 -14.88
C GLN A 574 -22.07 -4.02 -13.47
#